data_AF-K1U5A1-F1
#
_entry.id   AF-K1U5A1-F1
#
_cell.length_a   1.000
_cell.length_b   1.000
_cell.length_c   1.000
_cell.angle_alpha   90.00
_cell.angle_beta   90.00
_cell.angle_gamma   90.00
#
_symmetry.space_group_name_H-M   'P 1'
#
loop_
_entity.id
_entity.type
_entity.pdbx_description
1 polymer ?
#
loop_
_entity_poly.entity_id
_entity_poly.type
_entity_poly.pdbx_seq_one_letter_code
_entity_poly.pdbx_strand_id
1 'polypeptide(L)' 'MQANNERAVKGKLGEDFTADYLIKNGYDIITRNYRKPCGEIDIVASKGDILFLWK' A
#
# COMPACT_ATOMS: atom_id res chain seq x y z
N MET A 1 0.67 26.84 16.28
CA MET A 1 0.95 26.19 14.98
C MET A 1 0.66 24.70 15.10
N GLN A 2 -0.51 24.22 14.71
CA GLN A 2 -0.75 22.77 14.53
C GLN A 2 -1.64 22.59 13.30
N ALA A 3 -1.00 22.48 12.14
CA ALA A 3 -1.68 22.14 10.91
C ALA A 3 -1.96 20.63 10.91
N ASN A 4 -3.16 20.28 11.33
CA ASN A 4 -4.03 19.23 10.75
C ASN A 4 -3.30 18.06 10.03
N ASN A 5 -2.73 17.12 10.79
CA ASN A 5 -2.01 15.96 10.25
C ASN A 5 -2.80 14.62 10.37
N GLU A 6 -4.09 14.69 10.73
CA GLU A 6 -4.92 13.49 10.97
C GLU A 6 -5.17 12.67 9.68
N ARG A 7 -5.21 13.32 8.52
CA ARG A 7 -5.43 12.65 7.23
C ARG A 7 -4.21 11.85 6.78
N ALA A 8 -3.00 12.37 7.00
CA ALA A 8 -1.75 11.70 6.64
C ALA A 8 -1.52 10.44 7.50
N VAL A 9 -1.90 10.50 8.79
CA VAL A 9 -1.82 9.35 9.69
C VAL A 9 -2.78 8.23 9.26
N LYS A 10 -4.00 8.57 8.81
CA LYS A 10 -4.98 7.58 8.34
C LYS A 10 -4.55 6.88 7.05
N GLY A 11 -3.98 7.61 6.09
CA GLY A 11 -3.48 7.03 4.84
C GLY A 11 -2.37 5.99 5.10
N LYS A 12 -1.37 6.38 5.89
CA LYS A 12 -0.25 5.48 6.25
C LYS A 12 -0.70 4.26 7.05
N LEU A 13 -1.65 4.43 7.98
CA LEU A 13 -2.19 3.32 8.76
C LEU A 13 -2.96 2.33 7.86
N GLY A 14 -3.70 2.82 6.87
CA GLY A 14 -4.41 2.01 5.89
C GLY A 14 -3.46 1.21 4.99
N GLU A 15 -2.37 1.84 4.53
CA GLU A 15 -1.32 1.17 3.76
C GLU A 15 -0.63 0.08 4.58
N ASP A 16 -0.21 0.39 5.81
CA ASP A 16 0.46 -0.58 6.68
C ASP A 16 -0.47 -1.74 7.05
N PHE A 17 -1.76 -1.46 7.33
CA PHE A 17 -2.76 -2.52 7.55
C PHE A 17 -2.96 -3.40 6.31
N THR A 18 -2.99 -2.79 5.12
CA THR A 18 -3.15 -3.52 3.85
C THR A 18 -1.93 -4.42 3.58
N ALA A 19 -0.72 -3.90 3.79
CA ALA A 19 0.51 -4.68 3.69
C ALA A 19 0.50 -5.87 4.66
N ASP A 20 0.15 -5.63 5.93
CA ASP A 20 0.05 -6.67 6.95
C ASP A 20 -1.01 -7.71 6.61
N TYR A 21 -2.17 -7.28 6.12
CA TYR A 21 -3.24 -8.18 5.68
C TYR A 21 -2.77 -9.07 4.53
N LEU A 22 -2.13 -8.48 3.51
CA LEU A 22 -1.61 -9.22 2.36
C LEU A 22 -0.57 -10.26 2.80
N ILE A 23 0.40 -9.86 3.63
CA ILE A 23 1.41 -10.78 4.18
C ILE A 23 0.76 -11.91 4.98
N LYS A 24 -0.18 -11.60 5.89
CA LYS A 24 -0.90 -12.61 6.69
C LYS A 24 -1.71 -13.58 5.82
N ASN A 25 -2.18 -13.14 4.66
CA ASN A 25 -2.90 -13.98 3.70
C ASN A 25 -1.98 -14.71 2.72
N GLY A 26 -0.65 -14.64 2.91
CA GLY A 26 0.35 -15.34 2.10
C GLY A 26 0.62 -14.67 0.75
N TYR A 27 0.47 -13.34 0.66
CA TYR A 27 0.96 -12.56 -0.46
C TYR A 27 2.38 -12.06 -0.18
N ASP A 28 3.22 -12.08 -1.21
CA ASP A 28 4.52 -11.45 -1.24
C ASP A 28 4.38 -9.99 -1.67
N ILE A 29 4.83 -9.06 -0.84
CA ILE A 29 4.86 -7.65 -1.21
C ILE A 29 6.02 -7.43 -2.19
N ILE A 30 5.69 -7.06 -3.44
CA ILE A 30 6.66 -6.84 -4.51
C ILE A 30 7.24 -5.43 -4.44
N THR A 31 6.38 -4.42 -4.26
CA THR A 31 6.81 -3.03 -4.07
C THR A 31 5.75 -2.21 -3.37
N ARG A 32 6.18 -1.15 -2.67
CA ARG A 32 5.32 -0.09 -2.10
C ARG A 32 5.66 1.25 -2.75
N ASN A 33 4.72 2.18 -2.79
CA ASN A 33 4.88 3.53 -3.32
C ASN A 33 5.47 3.55 -4.74
N TYR A 34 4.95 2.70 -5.62
CA TYR A 34 5.40 2.64 -7.01
C TYR A 34 4.92 3.86 -7.78
N ARG A 35 5.84 4.64 -8.33
CA ARG A 35 5.54 5.88 -9.05
C ARG A 35 6.13 5.85 -10.45
N LYS A 36 5.31 6.21 -11.44
CA LYS A 36 5.72 6.48 -12.82
C LYS A 36 5.05 7.76 -13.32
N PRO A 37 5.57 8.38 -14.40
CA PRO A 37 4.94 9.56 -14.99
C PRO A 37 3.47 9.36 -15.39
N CYS A 38 3.06 8.10 -15.64
CA CYS A 38 1.70 7.72 -15.98
C CYS A 38 0.79 7.40 -14.78
N GLY A 39 1.31 7.39 -13.55
CA GLY A 39 0.50 7.10 -12.35
C GLY A 39 1.30 6.57 -11.16
N GLU A 40 0.59 6.41 -10.06
CA GLU A 40 1.11 5.88 -8.79
C GLU A 40 0.28 4.71 -8.30
N ILE A 41 0.93 3.76 -7.65
CA ILE A 41 0.35 2.58 -7.00
C ILE A 41 0.97 2.48 -5.61
N ASP A 42 0.13 2.38 -4.58
CA ASP A 42 0.60 2.42 -3.19
C ASP A 42 1.22 1.08 -2.78
N ILE A 43 0.62 -0.06 -3.16
CA ILE A 43 1.15 -1.39 -2.87
C ILE A 43 0.92 -2.33 -4.06
N VAL A 44 1.96 -3.08 -4.40
CA VAL A 44 1.95 -4.19 -5.36
C VAL A 44 2.31 -5.46 -4.61
N ALA A 45 1.44 -6.46 -4.64
CA ALA A 45 1.66 -7.75 -4.00
C ALA A 45 1.31 -8.89 -4.94
N SER A 46 1.93 -10.05 -4.75
CA SER A 46 1.71 -11.25 -5.54
C SER A 46 1.35 -12.44 -4.66
N LYS A 47 0.48 -13.33 -5.13
CA LYS A 47 0.27 -14.65 -4.53
C LYS A 47 0.11 -15.66 -5.65
N GLY A 48 1.20 -16.33 -6.00
CA GLY A 48 1.27 -17.18 -7.19
C GLY A 48 1.09 -16.35 -8.46
N ASP A 49 0.07 -16.67 -9.26
CA ASP A 49 -0.26 -15.96 -10.50
C ASP A 49 -1.16 -14.73 -10.29
N ILE A 50 -1.55 -14.44 -9.03
CA ILE A 50 -2.46 -13.33 -8.71
C ILE A 50 -1.65 -12.09 -8.34
N LEU A 51 -1.81 -11.01 -9.12
CA LEU A 51 -1.27 -9.68 -8.84
C LEU A 51 -2.33 -8.79 -8.20
N PHE A 52 -2.04 -8.24 -7.03
CA PHE A 52 -2.90 -7.30 -6.30
C PHE A 52 -2.32 -5.89 -6.34
N LEU A 53 -3.15 -4.89 -6.69
CA LEU A 53 -2.79 -3.48 -6.78
C LEU A 53 -3.73 -2.65 -5.89
N TRP A 54 -3.18 -1.83 -5.00
CA TRP A 54 -3.93 -0.92 -4.12
C TRP A 54 -3.53 0.54 -4.35
N LYS A 55 -4.51 1.44 -4.29
CA LYS A 55 -4.40 2.91 -4.35
C LYS A 55 -5.52 3.52 -3.49
#